data_AF-X1C7B4-F1
#
_entry.id   AF-X1C7B4-F1
#
_cell.length_a   1.000
_cell.length_b   1.000
_cell.length_c   1.000
_cell.angle_alpha   90.00
_cell.angle_beta   90.00
_cell.angle_gamma   90.00
#
_symmetry.space_group_name_H-M   'P 1'
#
loop_
_entity.id
_entity.type
_entity.pdbx_description
1 polymer ?
#
loop_
_entity_poly.entity_id
_entity_poly.type
_entity_poly.pdbx_seq_one_letter_code
_entity_poly.pdbx_strand_id
1 'polypeptide(L)' 'QNARLALEHSRRAYVLENGRIILEGSGPDLLQDPKVVKAYLGGKTNLTSHKRINTQK' A
#
# COMPACT_ATOMS: atom_id res chain seq x y z
N GLN A 1 -10.69 -0.02 -1.54
CA GLN A 1 -9.46 -0.60 -0.94
C GLN A 1 -9.48 -2.13 -1.06
N ASN A 2 -9.87 -2.67 -2.22
CA ASN A 2 -10.10 -4.11 -2.38
C ASN A 2 -8.81 -4.86 -2.75
N ALA A 3 -7.75 -4.14 -3.12
CA ALA A 3 -6.45 -4.71 -3.46
C ALA A 3 -5.81 -5.44 -2.28
N ARG A 4 -6.01 -4.98 -1.03
CA ARG A 4 -5.49 -5.66 0.15
C ARG A 4 -6.13 -7.04 0.34
N LEU A 5 -7.46 -7.09 0.32
CA LEU A 5 -8.23 -8.35 0.42
C LEU A 5 -7.94 -9.30 -0.75
N ALA A 6 -7.78 -8.75 -1.96
CA ALA A 6 -7.41 -9.54 -3.13
C ALA A 6 -6.03 -10.18 -2.95
N LEU A 7 -5.04 -9.43 -2.46
CA LEU A 7 -3.70 -9.97 -2.18
C LEU A 7 -3.72 -10.97 -1.02
N GLU A 8 -4.51 -10.77 0.02
CA GLU A 8 -4.60 -11.71 1.16
C GLU A 8 -5.05 -13.12 0.74
N HIS A 9 -5.92 -13.22 -0.27
CA HIS A 9 -6.40 -14.51 -0.79
C HIS A 9 -5.69 -14.99 -2.07
N SER A 10 -4.77 -14.22 -2.63
CA SER A 10 -4.11 -14.56 -3.90
C SER A 10 -2.83 -15.35 -3.68
N ARG A 11 -2.77 -16.54 -4.29
CA ARG A 11 -1.53 -17.37 -4.33
C ARG A 11 -0.43 -16.74 -5.18
N ARG A 12 -0.82 -15.95 -6.19
CA ARG A 12 0.09 -15.20 -7.06
C ARG A 12 -0.50 -13.84 -7.35
N ALA A 13 0.35 -12.83 -7.38
CA ALA A 13 -0.02 -11.48 -7.74
C ALA A 13 1.11 -10.80 -8.52
N TYR A 14 0.71 -9.83 -9.34
CA TYR A 14 1.55 -9.09 -10.26
C TYR A 14 1.21 -7.61 -10.15
N VAL A 15 2.23 -6.78 -10.03
CA VAL A 15 2.08 -5.33 -9.97
C VAL A 15 2.46 -4.76 -11.32
N LEU A 16 1.49 -4.12 -11.97
CA LEU A 16 1.64 -3.48 -13.26
C LEU A 16 1.82 -1.97 -13.10
N GLU A 17 2.88 -1.44 -13.68
CA GLU A 17 3.16 -0.02 -13.79
C GLU A 17 3.53 0.31 -15.24
N ASN A 18 2.83 1.27 -15.86
CA ASN A 18 3.06 1.69 -17.24
C ASN A 18 3.08 0.54 -18.26
N GLY A 19 2.22 -0.47 -18.06
CA GLY A 19 2.12 -1.64 -18.93
C GLY A 19 3.25 -2.68 -18.74
N ARG A 20 4.08 -2.55 -17.70
CA ARG A 20 5.14 -3.50 -17.36
C ARG A 20 4.92 -4.09 -15.98
N ILE A 21 5.26 -5.37 -15.81
CA ILE A 21 5.27 -6.02 -14.51
C ILE A 21 6.54 -5.56 -13.79
N ILE A 22 6.37 -4.85 -12.69
CA ILE A 22 7.49 -4.35 -11.88
C ILE A 22 7.78 -5.24 -10.67
N LEU A 23 6.77 -5.97 -10.19
CA LEU A 23 6.87 -6.90 -9.06
C LEU A 23 5.95 -8.10 -9.29
N GLU A 24 6.42 -9.26 -8.89
CA GLU A 24 5.69 -10.52 -8.91
C GLU A 24 5.98 -11.30 -7.63
N GLY A 25 4.99 -12.05 -7.14
CA GLY A 25 5.15 -12.82 -5.91
C GLY A 25 3.84 -13.41 -5.43
N SER A 26 3.85 -13.96 -4.21
CA SER A 26 2.59 -14.28 -3.54
C SER A 26 1.91 -13.00 -3.06
N GLY A 27 0.59 -13.03 -2.91
CA GLY A 27 -0.14 -11.88 -2.39
C GLY A 27 0.33 -11.45 -0.98
N PRO A 28 0.59 -12.37 -0.04
CA PRO A 28 1.21 -12.06 1.26
C PRO A 28 2.60 -11.40 1.17
N ASP A 29 3.42 -11.77 0.19
CA ASP A 29 4.75 -11.16 0.01
C ASP A 29 4.60 -9.71 -0.49
N LEU A 30 3.72 -9.50 -1.46
CA LEU A 30 3.44 -8.16 -2.01
C LEU A 30 2.73 -7.24 -1.01
N LEU A 31 2.00 -7.81 -0.03
CA LEU A 31 1.44 -7.05 1.09
C LEU A 31 2.49 -6.52 2.07
N GLN A 32 3.64 -7.19 2.15
CA GLN A 32 4.76 -6.79 2.98
C GLN A 32 5.76 -5.90 2.22
N ASP A 33 5.67 -5.87 0.88
CA ASP A 33 6.55 -5.02 0.08
C ASP A 33 6.22 -3.53 0.30
N PRO A 34 7.18 -2.74 0.83
CA PRO A 34 6.94 -1.34 1.16
C PRO A 34 6.65 -0.48 -0.08
N LYS A 35 7.13 -0.87 -1.28
CA LYS A 35 6.82 -0.16 -2.53
C LYS A 35 5.35 -0.38 -2.91
N VAL A 36 4.86 -1.61 -2.80
CA VAL A 36 3.46 -1.96 -3.11
C VAL A 36 2.50 -1.30 -2.13
N VAL A 37 2.79 -1.37 -0.84
CA VAL A 37 1.96 -0.77 0.22
C VAL A 37 1.83 0.74 0.02
N LYS A 38 2.95 1.42 -0.30
CA LYS A 38 2.96 2.86 -0.52
C LYS A 38 2.24 3.26 -1.79
N ALA A 39 2.48 2.57 -2.90
CA ALA A 39 1.92 2.92 -4.20
C ALA A 39 0.45 2.52 -4.37
N TYR A 40 -0.01 1.41 -3.78
CA TYR A 40 -1.32 0.82 -4.10
C TYR A 40 -2.24 0.63 -2.89
N LEU A 41 -1.69 0.52 -1.68
CA LEU A 41 -2.49 0.31 -0.46
C LEU A 41 -2.63 1.57 0.41
N GLY A 42 -2.17 2.71 -0.11
CA GLY A 42 -2.42 4.02 0.49
C GLY A 42 -1.55 4.30 1.71
N GLY A 43 -0.30 3.79 1.73
CA GLY A 43 0.82 4.28 2.54
C GLY A 43 0.43 5.01 3.82
N LYS A 44 -0.25 4.33 4.76
CA LYS A 44 -0.46 4.86 6.10
C LYS A 44 0.85 4.68 6.87
N THR A 45 1.88 5.38 6.42
CA THR A 45 3.01 5.72 7.28
C THR A 45 2.41 6.51 8.43
N ASN A 46 2.64 6.02 9.65
CA ASN A 46 2.07 6.47 10.90
C ASN A 46 2.57 7.88 11.29
N LEU A 47 2.26 8.89 10.46
CA LEU A 47 2.46 10.32 10.73
C LEU A 47 1.12 10.90 11.21
N THR A 48 0.49 10.27 12.19
CA THR A 48 -0.47 10.94 13.08
C THR A 48 0.30 11.87 14.00
N SER A 49 0.84 12.93 13.41
CA SER A 49 1.32 14.11 14.12
C SER A 49 0.14 14.68 14.90
N HIS A 50 0.16 14.44 16.21
CA HIS A 50 -0.66 15.13 17.18
C HIS A 50 -0.25 16.61 17.21
N LYS A 51 -0.78 17.42 16.29
CA LYS A 51 -0.75 18.89 16.43
C LYS A 51 -2.09 19.48 16.04
N ARG A 52 -3.06 19.33 16.95
CA ARG A 52 -4.30 20.09 16.91
C ARG A 52 -4.06 21.47 17.54
N ILE A 53 -4.43 22.48 16.75
CA ILE A 53 -4.87 23.86 17.07
C ILE A 53 -3.86 24.88 17.63
N ASN A 54 -3.38 25.75 16.73
CA ASN A 54 -3.05 27.14 17.04
C ASN A 54 -4.28 27.98 16.70
N THR A 55 -5.05 28.40 17.70
CA THR A 55 -6.16 29.35 17.52
C THR A 55 -5.59 30.76 17.64
N GLN A 56 -5.39 31.43 16.52
CA GLN A 56 -5.31 32.89 16.49
C GLN A 56 -6.74 33.46 16.39
N LYS A 57 -7.20 34.13 17.45
CA LYS A 57 -7.89 35.42 17.40
C LYS A 57 -8.03 35.98 18.80
#